data_AF-A0A8T5PI37-F1
#
_entry.id   AF-A0A8T5PI37-F1
#
_cell.length_a   1.000
_cell.length_b   1.000
_cell.length_c   1.000
_cell.angle_alpha   90.00
_cell.angle_beta   90.00
_cell.angle_gamma   90.00
#
_symmetry.space_group_name_H-M   'P 1'
#
loop_
_entity.id
_entity.type
_entity.pdbx_description
1 polymer ?
#
loop_
_entity_poly.entity_id
_entity_poly.type
_entity_poly.pdbx_seq_one_letter_code
_entity_poly.pdbx_strand_id
1 'polypeptide(L)'
;MKVKKEIKKNLLPSILGLLFGIILLPLLLITYQTVSYIFDIVYGEKIVNQILNNITSNLSDIDKISLSIMNWEKEYFYNPYSLWNRNYTLQKYGIYKINGSYRCFVRGSPVSWIIFSKLANCEEYAKVFVYLMNKKGIKSRLVHAPGEDHAWAEYYSEDYKIVVDPSENKTILDKKKFAEGRNWSYIESVDIFNISNINDVSDEYIERGILNIRVMSGNKSVEGVNVIIKSPYLMKVYPERYKKSKIVLINKTNKDGKVFFKLGEKEYIVEVRKSYFIFDIIFSKNVSVISNKEINCSFNLDKDKSELRFLNWLD
;
A
#
# COMPACT_ATOMS: atom_id res chain seq x y z
N MET A 1 5.60 4.65 -64.05
CA MET A 1 4.89 3.84 -63.03
C MET A 1 5.83 2.79 -62.40
N LYS A 2 6.77 3.18 -61.51
CA LYS A 2 7.74 2.26 -60.87
C LYS A 2 8.07 2.56 -59.38
N VAL A 3 7.41 3.54 -58.76
CA VAL A 3 7.79 4.05 -57.41
C VAL A 3 7.10 3.30 -56.26
N LYS A 4 6.05 2.49 -56.50
CA LYS A 4 5.29 1.80 -55.43
C LYS A 4 5.94 0.53 -54.85
N LYS A 5 7.05 0.03 -55.40
CA LYS A 5 7.62 -1.28 -54.99
C LYS A 5 8.71 -1.21 -53.92
N GLU A 6 9.35 -0.06 -53.72
CA GLU A 6 10.46 0.08 -52.75
C GLU A 6 10.00 0.33 -51.31
N ILE A 7 8.86 0.99 -51.11
CA ILE A 7 8.36 1.36 -49.78
C ILE A 7 7.99 0.13 -48.92
N LYS A 8 7.68 -1.02 -49.53
CA LYS A 8 7.30 -2.24 -48.77
C LYS A 8 8.46 -3.00 -48.15
N LYS A 9 9.71 -2.85 -48.62
CA LYS A 9 10.84 -3.68 -48.13
C LYS A 9 11.31 -3.29 -46.72
N ASN A 10 11.09 -2.06 -46.28
CA ASN A 10 11.58 -1.57 -44.97
C ASN A 10 10.52 -1.62 -43.85
N LEU A 11 9.27 -1.92 -44.20
CA LEU A 11 8.17 -1.95 -43.21
C LEU A 11 8.20 -3.23 -42.36
N LEU A 12 8.55 -4.38 -42.97
CA LEU A 12 8.49 -5.69 -42.31
C LEU A 12 9.51 -5.84 -41.16
N PRO A 13 10.80 -5.47 -41.31
CA PRO A 13 11.76 -5.53 -40.19
C PRO A 13 11.38 -4.60 -39.04
N SER A 14 10.83 -3.42 -39.36
CA SER A 14 10.39 -2.45 -38.37
C SER A 14 9.20 -2.97 -37.54
N ILE A 15 8.23 -3.61 -38.20
CA ILE A 15 7.09 -4.25 -37.52
C ILE A 15 7.55 -5.42 -36.65
N LEU A 16 8.46 -6.27 -37.14
CA LEU A 16 9.02 -7.38 -36.36
C LEU A 16 9.82 -6.90 -35.15
N GLY A 17 10.63 -5.84 -35.30
CA GLY A 17 11.36 -5.23 -34.19
C GLY A 17 10.43 -4.66 -33.12
N LEU A 18 9.35 -3.98 -33.53
CA LEU A 18 8.33 -3.47 -32.62
C LEU A 18 7.62 -4.61 -31.88
N LEU A 19 7.17 -5.64 -32.59
CA LEU A 19 6.53 -6.82 -31.99
C LEU A 19 7.46 -7.54 -31.01
N PHE A 20 8.74 -7.69 -31.36
CA PHE A 20 9.74 -8.28 -30.48
C PHE A 20 9.92 -7.43 -29.21
N GLY A 21 10.01 -6.10 -29.34
CA GLY A 21 10.06 -5.19 -28.19
C GLY A 21 8.83 -5.27 -27.28
N ILE A 22 7.63 -5.39 -27.88
CA ILE A 22 6.36 -5.55 -27.16
C ILE A 22 6.30 -6.86 -26.39
N ILE A 23 6.91 -7.94 -26.87
CA ILE A 23 6.95 -9.24 -26.19
C ILE A 23 8.07 -9.30 -25.15
N LEU A 24 9.25 -8.78 -25.50
CA LEU A 24 10.43 -8.82 -24.64
C LEU A 24 10.25 -7.97 -23.38
N LEU A 25 9.63 -6.80 -23.48
CA LEU A 25 9.48 -5.90 -22.34
C LEU A 25 8.63 -6.52 -21.19
N PRO A 26 7.42 -7.08 -21.42
CA PRO A 26 6.69 -7.82 -20.40
C PRO A 26 7.48 -8.99 -19.84
N LEU A 27 8.22 -9.73 -20.67
CA LEU A 27 9.05 -10.84 -20.21
C LEU A 27 10.16 -10.35 -19.26
N LEU A 28 10.80 -9.23 -19.57
CA LEU A 28 11.79 -8.56 -18.71
C LEU A 28 11.16 -8.06 -17.40
N LEU A 29 9.95 -7.52 -17.44
CA LEU A 29 9.24 -7.07 -16.23
C LEU A 29 8.82 -8.26 -15.34
N ILE A 30 8.30 -9.34 -15.93
CA ILE A 30 7.93 -10.56 -15.23
C ILE A 30 9.16 -11.20 -14.60
N THR A 31 10.24 -11.36 -15.38
CA THR A 31 11.50 -11.90 -14.85
C THR A 31 12.03 -11.04 -13.70
N TYR A 32 12.04 -9.73 -13.85
CA TYR A 32 12.48 -8.83 -12.78
C TYR A 32 11.64 -8.98 -11.49
N GLN A 33 10.32 -9.11 -11.59
CA GLN A 33 9.46 -9.30 -10.44
C GLN A 33 9.63 -10.70 -9.80
N THR A 34 9.74 -11.74 -10.64
CA THR A 34 9.88 -13.14 -10.21
C THR A 34 11.22 -13.46 -9.60
N VAL A 35 12.30 -12.73 -9.94
CA VAL A 35 13.63 -12.92 -9.33
C VAL A 35 13.57 -12.86 -7.80
N SER A 36 12.81 -11.93 -7.23
CA SER A 36 12.68 -11.81 -5.77
C SER A 36 12.02 -13.04 -5.12
N TYR A 37 11.06 -13.66 -5.81
CA TYR A 37 10.38 -14.87 -5.35
C TYR A 37 11.21 -16.13 -5.56
N ILE A 38 11.92 -16.25 -6.68
CA ILE A 38 12.87 -17.35 -6.91
C ILE A 38 13.97 -17.31 -5.85
N PHE A 39 14.49 -16.12 -5.54
CA PHE A 39 15.46 -15.93 -4.48
C PHE A 39 14.94 -16.39 -3.13
N ASP A 40 13.70 -16.04 -2.78
CA ASP A 40 13.06 -16.44 -1.52
C ASP A 40 12.94 -17.98 -1.41
N ILE A 41 12.55 -18.66 -2.49
CA ILE A 41 12.47 -20.12 -2.54
C ILE A 41 13.83 -20.78 -2.33
N VAL A 42 14.90 -20.24 -2.93
CA VAL A 42 16.23 -20.88 -2.91
C VAL A 42 17.05 -20.52 -1.67
N TYR A 43 16.98 -19.27 -1.22
CA TYR A 43 17.86 -18.71 -0.18
C TYR A 43 17.13 -18.13 1.01
N GLY A 44 15.80 -17.97 0.94
CA GLY A 44 15.05 -17.14 1.87
C GLY A 44 15.15 -17.59 3.32
N GLU A 45 14.89 -18.87 3.57
CA GLU A 45 14.97 -19.44 4.92
C GLU A 45 16.38 -19.36 5.52
N LYS A 46 17.41 -19.67 4.71
CA LYS A 46 18.81 -19.61 5.15
C LYS A 46 19.19 -18.19 5.58
N ILE A 47 18.86 -17.18 4.77
CA ILE A 47 19.20 -15.79 5.04
C ILE A 47 18.44 -15.28 6.26
N VAL A 48 17.14 -15.56 6.37
CA VAL A 48 16.37 -15.16 7.54
C VAL A 48 16.95 -15.79 8.80
N ASN A 49 17.19 -17.10 8.82
CA ASN A 49 17.68 -17.78 10.01
C ASN A 49 19.09 -17.29 10.40
N GLN A 50 19.96 -17.04 9.42
CA GLN A 50 21.28 -16.48 9.67
C GLN A 50 21.18 -15.09 10.33
N ILE A 51 20.39 -14.17 9.76
CA ILE A 51 20.21 -12.83 10.33
C ILE A 51 19.57 -12.91 11.70
N LEU A 52 18.50 -13.70 11.84
CA LEU A 52 17.78 -13.85 13.08
C LEU A 52 18.69 -14.39 14.19
N ASN A 53 19.50 -15.41 13.91
CA ASN A 53 20.44 -15.94 14.88
C ASN A 53 21.56 -14.93 15.22
N ASN A 54 22.05 -14.18 14.24
CA ASN A 54 23.05 -13.15 14.48
C ASN A 54 22.55 -12.05 15.43
N ILE A 55 21.29 -11.60 15.29
CA ILE A 55 20.73 -10.51 16.09
C ILE A 55 20.15 -10.97 17.44
N THR A 56 19.84 -12.26 17.61
CA THR A 56 19.12 -12.77 18.81
C THR A 56 19.76 -13.95 19.53
N SER A 57 20.93 -14.45 19.11
CA SER A 57 21.51 -15.73 19.59
C SER A 57 21.58 -15.91 21.11
N ASN A 58 21.65 -14.81 21.88
CA ASN A 58 21.73 -14.82 23.35
C ASN A 58 20.61 -14.02 24.03
N LEU A 59 19.50 -13.77 23.34
CA LEU A 59 18.40 -12.96 23.85
C LEU A 59 17.16 -13.82 24.05
N SER A 60 16.63 -13.82 25.28
CA SER A 60 15.35 -14.43 25.64
C SER A 60 14.27 -13.38 25.96
N ASP A 61 14.69 -12.16 26.28
CA ASP A 61 13.85 -11.03 26.61
C ASP A 61 13.23 -10.44 25.34
N ILE A 62 11.90 -10.38 25.28
CA ILE A 62 11.12 -9.96 24.10
C ILE A 62 11.45 -8.52 23.70
N ASP A 63 11.60 -7.62 24.68
CA ASP A 63 11.84 -6.21 24.42
C ASP A 63 13.27 -6.00 23.90
N LYS A 64 14.25 -6.76 24.44
CA LYS A 64 15.62 -6.78 23.89
C LYS A 64 15.67 -7.36 22.49
N ILE A 65 14.89 -8.41 22.19
CA ILE A 65 14.77 -8.95 20.83
C ILE A 65 14.21 -7.88 19.88
N SER A 66 13.11 -7.22 20.26
CA SER A 66 12.51 -6.14 19.49
C SER A 66 13.53 -5.02 19.20
N LEU A 67 14.22 -4.54 20.23
CA LEU A 67 15.22 -3.49 20.10
C LEU A 67 16.40 -3.90 19.22
N SER A 68 16.88 -5.15 19.33
CA SER A 68 17.95 -5.67 18.48
C SER A 68 17.55 -5.73 17.01
N ILE A 69 16.32 -6.13 16.71
CA ILE A 69 15.81 -6.14 15.32
C ILE A 69 15.74 -4.71 14.77
N MET A 70 15.12 -3.76 15.49
CA MET A 70 14.99 -2.39 15.00
C MET A 70 16.36 -1.70 14.82
N ASN A 71 17.30 -1.93 15.75
CA ASN A 71 18.67 -1.39 15.63
C ASN A 71 19.39 -1.99 14.41
N TRP A 72 19.26 -3.29 14.17
CA TRP A 72 19.83 -3.93 12.99
C TRP A 72 19.22 -3.35 11.70
N GLU A 73 17.90 -3.19 11.64
CA GLU A 73 17.25 -2.57 10.49
C GLU A 73 17.77 -1.15 10.26
N LYS A 74 17.84 -0.32 11.31
CA LYS A 74 18.37 1.06 11.23
C LYS A 74 19.82 1.12 10.74
N GLU A 75 20.66 0.16 11.14
CA GLU A 75 22.07 0.12 10.76
C GLU A 75 22.26 -0.33 9.30
N TYR A 76 21.46 -1.30 8.84
CA TYR A 76 21.73 -1.98 7.58
C TYR A 76 20.83 -1.56 6.43
N PHE A 77 19.61 -1.09 6.70
CA PHE A 77 18.66 -0.71 5.66
C PHE A 77 18.89 0.72 5.17
N TYR A 78 18.69 0.89 3.87
CA TYR A 78 18.73 2.18 3.21
C TYR A 78 17.33 2.49 2.69
N ASN A 79 16.87 3.72 2.95
CA ASN A 79 15.60 4.18 2.42
C ASN A 79 15.78 4.58 0.94
N PRO A 80 15.14 3.88 -0.02
CA PRO A 80 15.23 4.21 -1.45
C PRO A 80 14.88 5.67 -1.76
N TYR A 81 13.99 6.29 -0.97
CA TYR A 81 13.59 7.69 -1.12
C TYR A 81 14.65 8.69 -0.66
N SER A 82 15.52 8.31 0.29
CA SER A 82 16.65 9.15 0.70
C SER A 82 17.76 9.21 -0.36
N LEU A 83 17.81 8.21 -1.24
CA LEU A 83 18.77 8.10 -2.34
C LEU A 83 18.22 8.65 -3.68
N TRP A 84 17.06 9.31 -3.64
CA TRP A 84 16.23 9.56 -4.81
C TRP A 84 16.60 10.83 -5.60
N ASN A 85 16.81 10.70 -6.91
CA ASN A 85 16.73 11.79 -7.89
C ASN A 85 15.26 11.99 -8.36
N ARG A 86 14.71 13.21 -8.17
CA ARG A 86 13.29 13.62 -8.29
C ARG A 86 12.48 13.15 -9.53
N ASN A 87 13.11 12.57 -10.56
CA ASN A 87 12.54 12.38 -11.89
C ASN A 87 12.08 10.95 -12.28
N TYR A 88 11.84 10.02 -11.36
CA TYR A 88 11.48 8.65 -11.75
C TYR A 88 10.10 8.16 -11.27
N THR A 89 9.35 7.69 -12.26
CA THR A 89 8.04 7.01 -12.24
C THR A 89 8.06 5.65 -11.52
N LEU A 90 9.22 5.18 -11.06
CA LEU A 90 9.40 3.83 -10.54
C LEU A 90 9.43 3.79 -9.00
N GLN A 91 8.39 4.30 -8.35
CA GLN A 91 8.24 4.19 -6.87
C GLN A 91 8.19 2.75 -6.35
N LYS A 92 7.93 1.78 -7.24
CA LYS A 92 7.82 0.36 -6.93
C LYS A 92 9.11 -0.42 -7.22
N TYR A 93 10.02 0.15 -8.01
CA TYR A 93 11.16 -0.59 -8.56
C TYR A 93 12.39 0.32 -8.69
N GLY A 94 13.57 -0.15 -8.35
CA GLY A 94 14.76 0.65 -8.56
C GLY A 94 16.06 -0.09 -8.36
N ILE A 95 17.12 0.42 -8.99
CA ILE A 95 18.48 -0.06 -8.81
C ILE A 95 19.28 1.08 -8.16
N TYR A 96 19.86 0.79 -6.99
CA TYR A 96 20.53 1.78 -6.15
C TYR A 96 21.98 1.37 -5.93
N LYS A 97 22.91 2.32 -6.08
CA LYS A 97 24.32 2.09 -5.76
C LYS A 97 24.57 2.50 -4.31
N ILE A 98 24.84 1.52 -3.45
CA ILE A 98 25.07 1.70 -2.01
C ILE A 98 26.44 1.11 -1.67
N ASN A 99 27.33 1.94 -1.13
CA ASN A 99 28.69 1.55 -0.74
C ASN A 99 29.41 0.78 -1.87
N GLY A 100 29.30 1.26 -3.11
CA GLY A 100 29.91 0.66 -4.29
C GLY A 100 29.17 -0.53 -4.90
N SER A 101 28.16 -1.08 -4.22
CA SER A 101 27.38 -2.24 -4.69
C SER A 101 26.01 -1.84 -5.23
N TYR A 102 25.59 -2.43 -6.34
CA TYR A 102 24.22 -2.25 -6.85
C TYR A 102 23.24 -3.17 -6.13
N ARG A 103 22.13 -2.60 -5.68
CA ARG A 103 21.06 -3.31 -4.99
C ARG A 103 19.72 -3.01 -5.65
N CYS A 104 18.84 -4.00 -5.66
CA CYS A 104 17.59 -3.97 -6.38
C CYS A 104 16.41 -3.87 -5.40
N PHE A 105 15.64 -2.79 -5.48
CA PHE A 105 14.41 -2.60 -4.73
C PHE A 105 13.21 -3.08 -5.54
N VAL A 106 12.39 -3.92 -4.92
CA VAL A 106 11.14 -4.42 -5.47
C VAL A 106 10.09 -4.28 -4.37
N ARG A 107 9.14 -3.35 -4.53
CA ARG A 107 8.06 -3.14 -3.56
C ARG A 107 7.13 -4.37 -3.55
N GLY A 108 6.76 -4.81 -2.35
CA GLY A 108 5.96 -6.04 -2.18
C GLY A 108 6.73 -7.33 -2.44
N SER A 109 8.06 -7.30 -2.38
CA SER A 109 8.89 -8.51 -2.41
C SER A 109 8.80 -9.31 -1.10
N PRO A 110 9.16 -10.60 -1.13
CA PRO A 110 9.28 -11.41 0.08
C PRO A 110 10.27 -10.81 1.09
N VAL A 111 10.06 -11.08 2.38
CA VAL A 111 10.89 -10.55 3.49
C VAL A 111 12.38 -10.88 3.32
N SER A 112 12.71 -12.07 2.83
CA SER A 112 14.10 -12.46 2.59
C SER A 112 14.79 -11.56 1.55
N TRP A 113 14.07 -11.10 0.53
CA TRP A 113 14.58 -10.16 -0.46
C TRP A 113 14.81 -8.78 0.14
N ILE A 114 13.91 -8.32 1.01
CA ILE A 114 14.09 -7.05 1.73
C ILE A 114 15.35 -7.11 2.60
N ILE A 115 15.54 -8.21 3.35
CA ILE A 115 16.74 -8.46 4.17
C ILE A 115 18.01 -8.50 3.30
N PHE A 116 17.97 -9.20 2.16
CA PHE A 116 19.11 -9.33 1.25
C PHE A 116 19.47 -8.00 0.59
N SER A 117 18.48 -7.32 0.00
CA SER A 117 18.66 -6.05 -0.70
C SER A 117 18.95 -4.89 0.25
N LYS A 118 18.55 -5.00 1.52
CA LYS A 118 18.70 -3.97 2.55
C LYS A 118 18.13 -2.61 2.10
N LEU A 119 17.04 -2.65 1.34
CA LEU A 119 16.33 -1.49 0.81
C LEU A 119 14.90 -1.52 1.33
N ALA A 120 14.51 -0.52 2.11
CA ALA A 120 13.22 -0.52 2.80
C ALA A 120 12.64 0.89 2.98
N ASN A 121 11.31 1.00 2.85
CA ASN A 121 10.51 2.09 3.39
C ASN A 121 9.69 1.58 4.58
N CYS A 122 8.89 2.44 5.21
CA CYS A 122 8.14 2.11 6.43
C CYS A 122 7.41 0.76 6.38
N GLU A 123 6.77 0.41 5.25
CA GLU A 123 6.11 -0.88 5.04
C GLU A 123 7.09 -2.06 5.05
N GLU A 124 8.24 -1.94 4.38
CA GLU A 124 9.27 -2.98 4.36
C GLU A 124 9.95 -3.15 5.73
N TYR A 125 10.25 -2.06 6.45
CA TYR A 125 10.75 -2.10 7.83
C TYR A 125 9.77 -2.86 8.73
N ALA A 126 8.50 -2.45 8.75
CA ALA A 126 7.49 -3.09 9.58
C ALA A 126 7.28 -4.58 9.22
N LYS A 127 7.32 -4.93 7.92
CA LYS A 127 7.21 -6.32 7.47
C LYS A 127 8.36 -7.20 7.94
N VAL A 128 9.61 -6.72 7.82
CA VAL A 128 10.78 -7.47 8.28
C VAL A 128 10.73 -7.66 9.79
N PHE A 129 10.45 -6.60 10.54
CA PHE A 129 10.28 -6.67 11.99
C PHE A 129 9.25 -7.73 12.40
N VAL A 130 8.02 -7.66 11.86
CA VAL A 130 6.93 -8.58 12.19
C VAL A 130 7.28 -10.01 11.81
N TYR A 131 7.94 -10.23 10.67
CA TYR A 131 8.35 -11.56 10.24
C TYR A 131 9.39 -12.18 11.17
N LEU A 132 10.41 -11.41 11.55
CA LEU A 132 11.47 -11.87 12.44
C LEU A 132 10.94 -12.15 13.86
N MET A 133 10.06 -11.29 14.38
CA MET A 133 9.39 -11.48 15.66
C MET A 133 8.52 -12.76 15.65
N ASN A 134 7.67 -12.95 14.64
CA ASN A 134 6.86 -14.17 14.52
C ASN A 134 7.73 -15.43 14.33
N LYS A 135 8.86 -15.34 13.62
CA LYS A 135 9.80 -16.47 13.50
C LYS A 135 10.48 -16.83 14.82
N LYS A 136 10.53 -15.93 15.81
CA LYS A 136 10.90 -16.23 17.20
C LYS A 136 9.77 -16.70 18.09
N GLY A 137 8.58 -16.92 17.52
CA GLY A 137 7.39 -17.29 18.29
C GLY A 137 6.76 -16.11 19.04
N ILE A 138 7.17 -14.86 18.74
CA ILE A 138 6.57 -13.67 19.34
C ILE A 138 5.46 -13.18 18.42
N LYS A 139 4.22 -13.25 18.91
CA LYS A 139 3.05 -12.77 18.18
C LYS A 139 3.25 -11.31 17.81
N SER A 140 3.16 -11.01 16.53
CA SER A 140 3.28 -9.64 16.01
C SER A 140 2.45 -9.44 14.76
N ARG A 141 2.03 -8.19 14.52
CA ARG A 141 1.18 -7.82 13.38
C ARG A 141 1.70 -6.56 12.71
N LEU A 142 1.56 -6.50 11.39
CA LEU A 142 1.78 -5.29 10.60
C LEU A 142 0.58 -4.37 10.84
N VAL A 143 0.81 -3.09 11.07
CA VAL A 143 -0.25 -2.09 11.19
C VAL A 143 0.03 -0.98 10.18
N HIS A 144 -0.99 -0.52 9.46
CA HIS A 144 -0.80 0.55 8.49
C HIS A 144 -2.04 1.42 8.29
N ALA A 145 -1.79 2.65 7.84
CA ALA A 145 -2.81 3.62 7.44
C ALA A 145 -2.80 3.72 5.90
N PRO A 146 -3.64 2.94 5.17
CA PRO A 146 -3.56 2.82 3.71
C PRO A 146 -3.76 4.16 2.98
N GLY A 147 -4.61 5.04 3.52
CA GLY A 147 -4.86 6.38 2.98
C GLY A 147 -3.65 7.32 3.05
N GLU A 148 -2.74 7.07 3.99
CA GLU A 148 -1.65 7.98 4.37
C GLU A 148 -0.25 7.39 4.12
N ASP A 149 -0.17 6.21 3.47
CA ASP A 149 1.08 5.53 3.04
C ASP A 149 2.10 5.40 4.17
N HIS A 150 1.63 5.02 5.36
CA HIS A 150 2.46 4.78 6.54
C HIS A 150 2.15 3.43 7.17
N ALA A 151 3.18 2.74 7.66
CA ALA A 151 3.11 1.42 8.25
C ALA A 151 4.10 1.30 9.41
N TRP A 152 3.72 0.53 10.42
CA TRP A 152 4.47 0.27 11.65
C TRP A 152 4.13 -1.14 12.14
N ALA A 153 4.65 -1.53 13.30
CA ALA A 153 4.45 -2.87 13.84
C ALA A 153 3.89 -2.84 15.27
N GLU A 154 3.21 -3.91 15.63
CA GLU A 154 2.84 -4.20 17.00
C GLU A 154 3.27 -5.63 17.36
N TYR A 155 3.74 -5.82 18.58
CA TYR A 155 4.02 -7.15 19.12
C TYR A 155 3.42 -7.31 20.52
N TYR A 156 3.27 -8.55 20.95
CA TYR A 156 2.69 -8.89 22.23
C TYR A 156 3.79 -9.43 23.14
N SER A 157 3.97 -8.78 24.28
CA SER A 157 4.84 -9.22 25.37
C SER A 157 3.94 -9.55 26.55
N GLU A 158 3.81 -10.85 26.85
CA GLU A 158 2.78 -11.36 27.78
C GLU A 158 1.37 -10.89 27.35
N ASP A 159 0.66 -10.20 28.24
CA ASP A 159 -0.69 -9.65 27.99
C ASP A 159 -0.67 -8.20 27.46
N TYR A 160 0.52 -7.62 27.26
CA TYR A 160 0.67 -6.25 26.79
C TYR A 160 0.94 -6.18 25.30
N LYS A 161 0.27 -5.24 24.65
CA LYS A 161 0.53 -4.89 23.25
C LYS A 161 1.46 -3.70 23.18
N ILE A 162 2.63 -3.90 22.59
CA ILE A 162 3.65 -2.87 22.40
C ILE A 162 3.62 -2.43 20.93
N VAL A 163 3.64 -1.12 20.72
CA VAL A 163 3.65 -0.49 19.40
C VAL A 163 5.05 0.03 19.11
N VAL A 164 5.57 -0.26 17.92
CA VAL A 164 6.87 0.23 17.47
C VAL A 164 6.78 0.72 16.04
N ASP A 165 7.57 1.74 15.72
CA ASP A 165 7.88 2.13 14.35
C ASP A 165 9.34 1.77 14.08
N PRO A 166 9.61 0.62 13.45
CA PRO A 166 10.97 0.19 13.15
C PRO A 166 11.69 1.13 12.18
N SER A 167 10.95 1.85 11.33
CA SER A 167 11.55 2.80 10.37
C SER A 167 12.09 4.07 11.03
N GLU A 168 11.54 4.44 12.19
CA GLU A 168 12.06 5.51 13.06
C GLU A 168 12.91 4.96 14.23
N ASN A 169 13.06 3.63 14.34
CA ASN A 169 13.68 2.92 15.47
C ASN A 169 13.12 3.40 16.82
N LYS A 170 11.79 3.40 16.94
CA LYS A 170 11.07 4.06 18.03
C LYS A 170 9.99 3.17 18.61
N THR A 171 9.92 3.11 19.95
CA THR A 171 8.78 2.56 20.67
C THR A 171 7.72 3.65 20.88
N ILE A 172 6.46 3.31 20.62
CA ILE A 172 5.31 4.21 20.72
C ILE A 172 4.57 3.87 22.01
N LEU A 173 4.72 4.74 23.01
CA LEU A 173 4.10 4.58 24.32
C LEU A 173 2.63 5.01 24.34
N ASP A 174 2.28 6.01 23.53
CA ASP A 174 0.92 6.54 23.42
C ASP A 174 0.51 6.58 21.95
N LYS A 175 -0.48 5.74 21.61
CA LYS A 175 -1.03 5.60 20.26
C LYS A 175 -1.76 6.85 19.77
N LYS A 176 -2.49 7.52 20.68
CA LYS A 176 -3.25 8.72 20.33
C LYS A 176 -2.29 9.85 20.02
N LYS A 177 -1.27 10.03 20.87
CA LYS A 177 -0.19 11.00 20.62
C LYS A 177 0.61 10.68 19.36
N PHE A 178 0.81 9.40 19.03
CA PHE A 178 1.46 9.01 17.78
C PHE A 178 0.63 9.37 16.54
N ALA A 179 -0.70 9.37 16.67
CA ALA A 179 -1.63 9.74 15.60
C ALA A 179 -1.83 11.26 15.45
N GLU A 180 -1.55 12.04 16.50
CA GLU A 180 -1.72 13.50 16.49
C GLU A 180 -1.01 14.15 15.29
N GLY A 181 -1.75 14.96 14.53
CA GLY A 181 -1.23 15.66 13.35
C GLY A 181 -0.98 14.78 12.11
N ARG A 182 -1.08 13.44 12.20
CA ARG A 182 -0.83 12.53 11.06
C ARG A 182 -2.01 12.43 10.07
N ASN A 183 -3.17 12.96 10.43
CA ASN A 183 -4.38 12.98 9.58
C ASN A 183 -4.80 11.58 9.09
N TRP A 184 -4.69 10.54 9.94
CA TRP A 184 -5.06 9.18 9.54
C TRP A 184 -6.56 9.01 9.32
N SER A 185 -6.90 8.33 8.23
CA SER A 185 -8.28 8.06 7.85
C SER A 185 -8.85 6.83 8.54
N TYR A 186 -8.05 5.77 8.54
CA TYR A 186 -8.41 4.40 8.86
C TYR A 186 -7.10 3.66 9.04
N ILE A 187 -7.08 2.74 9.99
CA ILE A 187 -5.89 1.99 10.36
C ILE A 187 -6.30 0.53 10.49
N GLU A 188 -5.57 -0.31 9.80
CA GLU A 188 -5.76 -1.75 9.83
C GLU A 188 -4.52 -2.46 10.31
N SER A 189 -4.75 -3.58 10.98
CA SER A 189 -3.71 -4.57 11.26
C SER A 189 -3.88 -5.77 10.35
N VAL A 190 -2.77 -6.26 9.82
CA VAL A 190 -2.70 -7.35 8.85
C VAL A 190 -1.79 -8.45 9.37
N ASP A 191 -2.25 -9.69 9.26
CA ASP A 191 -1.40 -10.86 9.41
C ASP A 191 -0.57 -11.04 8.13
N ILE A 192 0.75 -10.91 8.23
CA ILE A 192 1.64 -11.01 7.07
C ILE A 192 1.69 -12.43 6.46
N PHE A 193 1.26 -13.45 7.19
CA PHE A 193 1.13 -14.82 6.70
C PHE A 193 -0.26 -15.13 6.16
N ASN A 194 -1.24 -14.28 6.45
CA ASN A 194 -2.59 -14.35 5.90
C ASN A 194 -3.12 -12.94 5.62
N ILE A 195 -2.78 -12.40 4.44
CA ILE A 195 -3.16 -11.04 4.03
C ILE A 195 -4.66 -10.77 3.99
N SER A 196 -5.51 -11.81 4.01
CA SER A 196 -6.96 -11.67 4.08
C SER A 196 -7.47 -11.42 5.51
N ASN A 197 -6.65 -11.70 6.52
CA ASN A 197 -6.94 -11.42 7.91
C ASN A 197 -6.58 -9.96 8.24
N ILE A 198 -7.53 -9.09 7.91
CA ILE A 198 -7.46 -7.65 8.13
C ILE A 198 -8.40 -7.29 9.27
N ASN A 199 -7.89 -6.55 10.26
CA ASN A 199 -8.69 -6.07 11.40
C ASN A 199 -8.61 -4.55 11.49
N ASP A 200 -9.77 -3.88 11.58
CA ASP A 200 -9.85 -2.45 11.89
C ASP A 200 -9.38 -2.20 13.32
N VAL A 201 -8.29 -1.45 13.46
CA VAL A 201 -7.71 -1.06 14.76
C VAL A 201 -7.74 0.46 14.96
N SER A 202 -8.50 1.18 14.13
CA SER A 202 -8.46 2.65 14.09
C SER A 202 -8.86 3.29 15.42
N ASP A 203 -9.83 2.72 16.14
CA ASP A 203 -10.29 3.29 17.42
C ASP A 203 -9.20 3.28 18.50
N GLU A 204 -8.17 2.43 18.36
CA GLU A 204 -7.01 2.43 19.25
C GLU A 204 -6.12 3.69 19.08
N TYR A 205 -6.18 4.33 17.91
CA TYR A 205 -5.22 5.36 17.50
C TYR A 205 -5.87 6.71 17.20
N ILE A 206 -7.10 6.74 16.70
CA ILE A 206 -7.78 7.99 16.29
C ILE A 206 -9.22 8.02 16.79
N GLU A 207 -9.75 9.22 16.95
CA GLU A 207 -11.20 9.42 17.02
C GLU A 207 -11.79 9.36 15.61
N ARG A 208 -13.06 8.98 15.51
CA ARG A 208 -13.72 8.75 14.22
C ARG A 208 -15.14 9.27 14.20
N GLY A 209 -15.56 9.76 13.04
CA GLY A 209 -16.96 10.01 12.70
C GLY A 209 -17.55 8.85 11.89
N ILE A 210 -18.87 8.86 11.72
CA ILE A 210 -19.59 7.90 10.88
C ILE A 210 -20.06 8.62 9.63
N LEU A 211 -19.66 8.13 8.46
CA LEU A 211 -20.13 8.60 7.16
C LEU A 211 -21.17 7.62 6.61
N ASN A 212 -22.43 8.02 6.64
CA ASN A 212 -23.56 7.29 6.09
C ASN A 212 -23.80 7.72 4.64
N ILE A 213 -23.68 6.77 3.70
CA ILE A 213 -23.86 7.03 2.27
C ILE A 213 -25.10 6.31 1.78
N ARG A 214 -25.96 7.05 1.07
CA ARG A 214 -27.14 6.50 0.39
C ARG A 214 -27.05 6.72 -1.11
N VAL A 215 -27.28 5.68 -1.90
CA VAL A 215 -27.24 5.70 -3.36
C VAL A 215 -28.62 5.37 -3.92
N MET A 216 -29.12 6.24 -4.80
CA MET A 216 -30.44 6.14 -5.42
C MET A 216 -30.35 6.35 -6.93
N SER A 217 -31.27 5.76 -7.68
CA SER A 217 -31.57 6.10 -9.09
C SER A 217 -33.07 6.39 -9.15
N GLY A 218 -33.42 7.62 -9.52
CA GLY A 218 -34.74 8.18 -9.35
C GLY A 218 -35.13 8.18 -7.87
N ASN A 219 -36.20 7.44 -7.56
CA ASN A 219 -36.71 7.23 -6.19
C ASN A 219 -36.40 5.83 -5.65
N LYS A 220 -35.57 5.03 -6.33
CA LYS A 220 -35.24 3.66 -5.95
C LYS A 220 -33.82 3.58 -5.38
N SER A 221 -33.65 2.84 -4.29
CA SER A 221 -32.34 2.51 -3.74
C SER A 221 -31.56 1.59 -4.69
N VAL A 222 -30.23 1.73 -4.73
CA VAL A 222 -29.37 0.91 -5.61
C VAL A 222 -28.42 0.04 -4.79
N GLU A 223 -28.65 -1.27 -4.83
CA GLU A 223 -27.83 -2.29 -4.14
C GLU A 223 -26.57 -2.65 -4.94
N GLY A 224 -25.52 -3.08 -4.23
CA GLY A 224 -24.35 -3.74 -4.81
C GLY A 224 -23.38 -2.81 -5.52
N VAL A 225 -23.57 -1.49 -5.44
CA VAL A 225 -22.70 -0.50 -6.08
C VAL A 225 -21.48 -0.25 -5.21
N ASN A 226 -20.31 -0.16 -5.82
CA ASN A 226 -19.06 0.11 -5.12
C ASN A 226 -19.03 1.58 -4.66
N VAL A 227 -18.78 1.78 -3.37
CA VAL A 227 -18.52 3.09 -2.77
C VAL A 227 -17.08 3.09 -2.29
N ILE A 228 -16.29 4.02 -2.82
CA ILE A 228 -14.85 4.13 -2.64
C ILE A 228 -14.58 5.42 -1.88
N ILE A 229 -13.95 5.30 -0.71
CA ILE A 229 -13.48 6.44 0.08
C ILE A 229 -12.03 6.71 -0.28
N LYS A 230 -11.72 7.95 -0.64
CA LYS A 230 -10.35 8.38 -0.96
C LYS A 230 -9.90 9.54 -0.07
N SER A 231 -8.63 9.48 0.32
CA SER A 231 -7.93 10.54 1.04
C SER A 231 -7.15 11.40 0.05
N PRO A 232 -7.48 12.70 -0.10
CA PRO A 232 -6.71 13.63 -0.91
C PRO A 232 -5.47 14.16 -0.17
N TYR A 233 -5.26 13.79 1.10
CA TYR A 233 -4.25 14.38 1.98
C TYR A 233 -2.84 14.35 1.38
N LEU A 234 -2.35 13.17 0.98
CA LEU A 234 -1.01 13.04 0.42
C LEU A 234 -0.82 13.78 -0.91
N MET A 235 -1.88 13.89 -1.71
CA MET A 235 -1.87 14.66 -2.95
C MET A 235 -1.76 16.17 -2.67
N LYS A 236 -2.39 16.66 -1.59
CA LYS A 236 -2.30 18.06 -1.17
C LYS A 236 -0.93 18.39 -0.56
N VAL A 237 -0.40 17.52 0.30
CA VAL A 237 0.85 17.77 1.04
C VAL A 237 2.10 17.48 0.19
N TYR A 238 2.04 16.47 -0.68
CA TYR A 238 3.18 16.05 -1.52
C TYR A 238 2.75 15.86 -3.00
N PRO A 239 2.29 16.93 -3.68
CA PRO A 239 1.73 16.87 -5.04
C PRO A 239 2.72 16.37 -6.10
N GLU A 240 4.03 16.47 -5.85
CA GLU A 240 5.04 15.92 -6.77
C GLU A 240 5.13 14.40 -6.72
N ARG A 241 4.87 13.82 -5.55
CA ARG A 241 4.95 12.36 -5.35
C ARG A 241 3.61 11.68 -5.60
N TYR A 242 2.50 12.31 -5.22
CA TYR A 242 1.17 11.72 -5.32
C TYR A 242 0.31 12.51 -6.28
N LYS A 243 0.13 11.98 -7.49
CA LYS A 243 -0.69 12.59 -8.55
C LYS A 243 -2.17 12.19 -8.49
N LYS A 244 -2.54 11.25 -7.60
CA LYS A 244 -3.90 10.76 -7.39
C LYS A 244 -4.16 10.62 -5.89
N SER A 245 -5.41 10.80 -5.48
CA SER A 245 -5.86 10.52 -4.10
C SER A 245 -5.76 9.03 -3.79
N LYS A 246 -5.40 8.68 -2.55
CA LYS A 246 -5.25 7.29 -2.11
C LYS A 246 -6.59 6.69 -1.74
N ILE A 247 -6.83 5.43 -2.10
CA ILE A 247 -7.99 4.68 -1.63
C ILE A 247 -7.78 4.35 -0.16
N VAL A 248 -8.82 4.59 0.64
CA VAL A 248 -8.86 4.30 2.08
C VAL A 248 -9.65 3.02 2.31
N LEU A 249 -10.90 2.99 1.85
CA LEU A 249 -11.82 1.86 2.03
C LEU A 249 -12.70 1.71 0.78
N ILE A 250 -13.14 0.48 0.54
CA ILE A 250 -14.13 0.13 -0.50
C ILE A 250 -15.19 -0.75 0.15
N ASN A 251 -16.46 -0.42 -0.06
CA ASN A 251 -17.55 -1.28 0.36
C ASN A 251 -18.71 -1.17 -0.64
N LYS A 252 -19.66 -2.11 -0.59
CA LYS A 252 -20.83 -2.12 -1.47
C LYS A 252 -22.07 -1.65 -0.71
N THR A 253 -22.98 -1.00 -1.43
CA THR A 253 -24.30 -0.68 -0.89
C THR A 253 -25.11 -1.95 -0.64
N ASN A 254 -25.89 -1.94 0.44
CA ASN A 254 -26.85 -3.00 0.75
C ASN A 254 -28.17 -2.86 -0.05
N LYS A 255 -29.17 -3.69 0.25
CA LYS A 255 -30.52 -3.66 -0.35
C LYS A 255 -31.22 -2.30 -0.27
N ASP A 256 -30.95 -1.53 0.79
CA ASP A 256 -31.51 -0.18 0.97
C ASP A 256 -30.70 0.90 0.25
N GLY A 257 -29.69 0.52 -0.53
CA GLY A 257 -28.77 1.42 -1.20
C GLY A 257 -27.88 2.17 -0.22
N LYS A 258 -27.65 1.64 0.99
CA LYS A 258 -26.89 2.29 2.05
C LYS A 258 -25.56 1.57 2.30
N VAL A 259 -24.58 2.34 2.74
CA VAL A 259 -23.30 1.85 3.27
C VAL A 259 -22.77 2.88 4.27
N PHE A 260 -22.05 2.44 5.29
CA PHE A 260 -21.45 3.34 6.28
C PHE A 260 -19.95 3.07 6.41
N PHE A 261 -19.22 4.12 6.77
CA PHE A 261 -17.78 4.08 7.01
C PHE A 261 -17.45 4.79 8.32
N LYS A 262 -16.55 4.22 9.12
CA LYS A 262 -16.05 4.86 10.34
C LYS A 262 -14.64 5.40 10.07
N LEU A 263 -14.50 6.72 10.02
CA LEU A 263 -13.33 7.41 9.45
C LEU A 263 -12.81 8.50 10.39
N GLY A 264 -11.50 8.73 10.39
CA GLY A 264 -10.88 9.87 11.05
C GLY A 264 -11.37 11.21 10.50
N GLU A 265 -11.29 12.26 11.31
CA GLU A 265 -11.74 13.59 10.93
C GLU A 265 -10.86 14.22 9.85
N LYS A 266 -11.50 14.61 8.73
CA LYS A 266 -10.95 15.40 7.60
C LYS A 266 -11.90 15.38 6.39
N GLU A 267 -11.45 16.00 5.30
CA GLU A 267 -12.08 15.91 3.99
C GLU A 267 -11.72 14.62 3.24
N TYR A 268 -12.74 14.00 2.66
CA TYR A 268 -12.65 12.82 1.81
C TYR A 268 -13.27 13.08 0.44
N ILE A 269 -12.78 12.34 -0.56
CA ILE A 269 -13.47 12.19 -1.85
C ILE A 269 -14.23 10.88 -1.79
N VAL A 270 -15.55 10.96 -1.91
CA VAL A 270 -16.45 9.80 -1.95
C VAL A 270 -16.83 9.54 -3.39
N GLU A 271 -16.47 8.37 -3.91
CA GLU A 271 -16.83 7.94 -5.26
C GLU A 271 -17.84 6.80 -5.22
N VAL A 272 -18.94 6.94 -5.95
CA VAL A 272 -19.87 5.86 -6.26
C VAL A 272 -19.60 5.39 -7.68
N ARG A 273 -19.27 4.11 -7.84
CA ARG A 273 -18.84 3.53 -9.11
C ARG A 273 -19.81 2.46 -9.59
N LYS A 274 -20.44 2.72 -10.73
CA LYS A 274 -21.23 1.73 -11.47
C LYS A 274 -20.39 1.17 -12.62
N SER A 275 -19.97 -0.08 -12.47
CA SER A 275 -19.10 -0.76 -13.44
C SER A 275 -19.90 -1.44 -14.55
N TYR A 276 -19.46 -1.24 -15.77
CA TYR A 276 -19.92 -1.92 -16.98
C TYR A 276 -18.73 -2.66 -17.61
N PHE A 277 -18.98 -3.43 -18.67
CA PHE A 277 -17.97 -4.34 -19.25
C PHE A 277 -16.66 -3.64 -19.67
N ILE A 278 -16.73 -2.41 -20.19
CA ILE A 278 -15.53 -1.68 -20.70
C ILE A 278 -15.30 -0.32 -20.04
N PHE A 279 -16.22 0.15 -19.19
CA PHE A 279 -16.13 1.46 -18.57
C PHE A 279 -16.81 1.48 -17.21
N ASP A 280 -16.40 2.45 -16.38
CA ASP A 280 -17.03 2.83 -15.15
C ASP A 280 -17.75 4.18 -15.33
N ILE A 281 -18.95 4.31 -14.76
CA ILE A 281 -19.56 5.61 -14.50
C ILE A 281 -19.28 5.97 -13.04
N ILE A 282 -18.60 7.09 -12.82
CA ILE A 282 -18.13 7.52 -11.51
C ILE A 282 -18.86 8.80 -11.11
N PHE A 283 -19.46 8.80 -9.92
CA PHE A 283 -20.05 9.97 -9.28
C PHE A 283 -19.18 10.33 -8.08
N SER A 284 -18.82 11.61 -7.94
CA SER A 284 -17.85 12.02 -6.92
C SER A 284 -18.36 13.23 -6.13
N LYS A 285 -18.19 13.20 -4.80
CA LYS A 285 -18.46 14.33 -3.90
C LYS A 285 -17.35 14.46 -2.86
N ASN A 286 -17.01 15.69 -2.51
CA ASN A 286 -16.17 15.98 -1.35
C ASN A 286 -17.05 15.97 -0.10
N VAL A 287 -16.61 15.29 0.96
CA VAL A 287 -17.34 15.19 2.22
C VAL A 287 -16.37 15.37 3.38
N SER A 288 -16.70 16.25 4.31
CA SER A 288 -15.95 16.42 5.57
C SER A 288 -16.55 15.53 6.65
N VAL A 289 -15.74 14.64 7.19
CA VAL A 289 -16.09 13.83 8.36
C VAL A 289 -15.58 14.53 9.60
N ILE A 290 -16.40 14.58 10.64
CA ILE A 290 -16.09 15.19 11.95
C ILE A 290 -16.11 14.08 12.99
N SER A 291 -15.13 14.05 13.89
CA SER A 291 -15.05 13.04 14.95
C SER A 291 -16.32 13.02 15.79
N ASN A 292 -16.76 11.82 16.18
CA ASN A 292 -17.93 11.60 17.05
C ASN A 292 -19.26 12.14 16.49
N LYS A 293 -19.35 12.43 15.19
CA LYS A 293 -20.58 12.84 14.51
C LYS A 293 -20.97 11.88 13.39
N GLU A 294 -22.26 11.83 13.13
CA GLU A 294 -22.80 11.17 11.93
C GLU A 294 -22.99 12.18 10.81
N ILE A 295 -22.41 11.87 9.65
CA ILE A 295 -22.50 12.68 8.44
C ILE A 295 -23.25 11.89 7.39
N ASN A 296 -24.30 12.47 6.82
CA ASN A 296 -25.10 11.84 5.77
C ASN A 296 -24.71 12.42 4.40
N CYS A 297 -24.43 11.53 3.45
CA CYS A 297 -24.17 11.87 2.05
C CYS A 297 -25.07 11.06 1.14
N SER A 298 -25.70 11.70 0.16
CA SER A 298 -26.57 11.01 -0.78
C SER A 298 -26.11 11.21 -2.22
N PHE A 299 -26.17 10.14 -3.02
CA PHE A 299 -25.95 10.14 -4.46
C PHE A 299 -27.25 9.81 -5.19
N ASN A 300 -27.59 10.61 -6.20
CA ASN A 300 -28.65 10.31 -7.16
C ASN A 300 -28.03 10.09 -8.54
N LEU A 301 -27.98 8.84 -8.99
CA LEU A 301 -27.26 8.44 -10.20
C LEU A 301 -27.85 9.02 -11.49
N ASP A 302 -29.07 9.56 -11.45
CA ASP A 302 -29.71 10.15 -12.63
C ASP A 302 -29.56 11.68 -12.66
N LYS A 303 -29.22 12.30 -11.53
CA LYS A 303 -29.17 13.77 -11.38
C LYS A 303 -27.77 14.30 -11.10
N ASP A 304 -26.98 13.56 -10.32
CA ASP A 304 -25.64 13.98 -9.96
C ASP A 304 -24.71 13.89 -11.18
N LYS A 305 -23.77 14.83 -11.27
CA LYS A 305 -22.76 14.84 -12.33
C LYS A 305 -21.90 13.59 -12.24
N SER A 306 -21.70 12.93 -13.38
CA SER A 306 -20.83 11.76 -13.51
C SER A 306 -19.68 12.01 -14.47
N GLU A 307 -18.65 11.18 -14.33
CA GLU A 307 -17.54 11.03 -15.27
C GLU A 307 -17.56 9.61 -15.83
N LEU A 308 -17.38 9.50 -17.14
CA LEU A 308 -17.19 8.23 -17.82
C LEU A 308 -15.69 7.90 -17.85
N ARG A 309 -15.30 6.77 -17.29
CA ARG A 309 -13.91 6.32 -17.26
C ARG A 309 -13.77 4.95 -17.88
N PHE A 310 -13.04 4.83 -18.98
CA PHE A 310 -12.72 3.52 -19.56
C PHE A 310 -11.81 2.73 -18.63
N LEU A 311 -12.02 1.42 -18.58
CA LEU A 311 -11.17 0.52 -17.78
C LEU A 311 -9.74 0.59 -18.33
N ASN A 312 -8.86 1.27 -17.60
CA ASN A 312 -7.43 1.12 -17.79
C ASN A 312 -7.04 -0.22 -17.17
N TRP A 313 -6.80 -1.22 -18.01
CA TRP A 313 -6.26 -2.53 -17.61
C TRP A 313 -4.86 -2.46 -16.95
N LEU A 314 -4.34 -1.26 -16.73
CA LEU A 314 -3.00 -0.96 -16.24
C LEU A 314 -2.97 -0.22 -14.88
N ASP A 315 -4.12 0.18 -14.33
CA ASP A 315 -4.22 0.84 -13.00
C ASP A 315 -4.42 -0.20 -11.89
#